data_AF-A0A1T5A152-F1
#
_entry.id   AF-A0A1T5A152-F1
#
_cell.length_a   1.000
_cell.length_b   1.000
_cell.length_c   1.000
_cell.angle_alpha   90.00
_cell.angle_beta   90.00
_cell.angle_gamma   90.00
#
_symmetry.space_group_name_H-M   'P 1'
#
loop_
_entity.id
_entity.type
_entity.pdbx_description
1 polymer ?
#
loop_
_entity_poly.entity_id
_entity_poly.type
_entity_poly.pdbx_seq_one_letter_code
_entity_poly.pdbx_strand_id
1 'polypeptide(L)' 'MIARTMLLSAALAPAPAGRVILVRFIITHVSADEAHFEQAYSADGGVTWEDNWIAVDTRLQAA' A
#
# COMPACT_ATOMS: atom_id res chain seq x y z
N MET A 1 -0.01 -12.98 16.27
CA MET A 1 -0.82 -11.89 15.69
C MET A 1 -1.07 -12.23 14.24
N ILE A 2 -2.31 -12.06 13.80
CA ILE A 2 -2.81 -12.40 12.47
C ILE A 2 -2.02 -11.60 11.42
N ALA A 3 -1.52 -12.26 10.37
CA ALA A 3 -1.13 -11.60 9.14
C ALA A 3 -2.39 -10.92 8.57
N ARG A 4 -2.63 -9.68 8.98
CA ARG A 4 -3.72 -8.87 8.42
C ARG A 4 -3.14 -8.22 7.18
N THR A 5 -3.29 -8.88 6.04
CA THR A 5 -3.28 -8.20 4.76
C THR A 5 -4.39 -7.16 4.80
N MET A 6 -4.04 -5.92 5.15
CA MET A 6 -4.98 -4.83 5.18
C MET A 6 -5.01 -4.24 3.77
N LEU A 7 -5.90 -4.77 2.93
CA LEU A 7 -6.19 -4.19 1.63
C LEU A 7 -6.99 -2.90 1.84
N LEU A 8 -6.29 -1.79 2.05
CA LEU A 8 -6.93 -0.48 2.07
C LEU A 8 -7.00 0.02 0.62
N SER A 9 -8.21 0.03 0.05
CA SER A 9 -8.46 0.63 -1.26
C SER A 9 -8.93 2.07 -1.08
N ALA A 10 -8.06 3.03 -1.42
CA ALA A 10 -8.43 4.44 -1.52
C ALA A 10 -8.66 4.79 -2.99
N ALA A 11 -9.86 5.27 -3.32
CA ALA A 11 -10.14 5.89 -4.60
C ALA A 11 -10.15 7.41 -4.40
N LEU A 12 -9.22 8.13 -5.03
CA LEU A 12 -9.25 9.59 -5.02
C LEU A 12 -10.34 10.04 -6.01
N ALA A 13 -11.40 10.70 -5.51
CA ALA A 13 -12.43 11.27 -6.37
C ALA A 13 -11.84 12.44 -7.18
N PRO A 14 -12.07 12.52 -8.50
CA PRO A 14 -11.44 13.55 -9.31
C PRO A 14 -12.16 14.91 -9.19
N ALA A 15 -11.35 15.98 -9.17
CA ALA A 15 -11.77 17.32 -9.62
C ALA A 15 -12.15 17.26 -11.13
N PRO A 16 -12.69 18.33 -11.77
CA PRO A 16 -13.33 18.26 -13.09
C PRO A 16 -12.47 17.71 -14.27
N ALA A 17 -11.17 17.47 -14.07
CA ALA A 17 -10.26 16.82 -15.02
C ALA A 17 -9.46 15.65 -14.43
N GLY A 18 -9.81 15.13 -13.25
CA GLY A 18 -9.08 14.03 -12.62
C GLY A 18 -9.52 12.66 -13.14
N ARG A 19 -8.63 11.67 -13.01
CA ARG A 19 -8.92 10.26 -13.22
C ARG A 19 -8.99 9.56 -11.86
N VAL A 20 -9.94 8.65 -11.69
CA VAL A 20 -9.95 7.75 -10.53
C VAL A 20 -8.77 6.80 -10.64
N ILE A 21 -7.91 6.80 -9.62
CA ILE A 21 -6.82 5.84 -9.46
C ILE A 21 -7.16 4.97 -8.26
N LEU A 22 -7.10 3.66 -8.42
CA LEU A 22 -7.16 2.73 -7.29
C LEU A 22 -5.76 2.55 -6.73
N VAL A 23 -5.62 2.57 -5.41
CA VAL A 23 -4.37 2.25 -4.71
C VAL A 23 -4.62 1.09 -3.77
N ARG A 24 -3.67 0.18 -3.66
CA ARG A 24 -3.69 -0.93 -2.71
C ARG A 24 -2.36 -1.04 -1.96
N PHE A 25 -2.42 -1.65 -0.79
CA PHE A 25 -1.27 -1.86 0.08
C PHE A 25 -1.18 -3.31 0.54
N ILE A 26 0.04 -3.82 0.65
CA ILE A 26 0.37 -5.04 1.38
C ILE A 26 1.36 -4.65 2.46
N ILE A 27 1.01 -4.95 3.72
CA ILE A 27 1.91 -4.75 4.86
C ILE A 27 2.09 -6.11 5.52
N THR A 28 3.32 -6.58 5.51
CA THR A 28 3.70 -7.88 6.05
C THR A 28 4.55 -7.68 7.30
N HIS A 29 4.11 -8.26 8.41
CA HIS A 29 4.92 -8.34 9.61
C HIS A 29 6.01 -9.41 9.42
N VAL A 30 7.27 -8.99 9.33
CA VAL A 30 8.40 -9.89 9.07
C VAL A 30 9.01 -10.36 10.39
N SER A 31 9.26 -9.44 11.33
CA SER A 31 9.79 -9.73 12.66
C SER A 31 9.31 -8.70 13.69
N ALA A 32 9.73 -8.85 14.95
CA ALA A 32 9.40 -7.88 16.00
C ALA A 32 9.87 -6.45 15.70
N ASP A 33 10.89 -6.32 14.86
CA ASP A 33 11.55 -5.05 14.53
C ASP A 33 11.48 -4.71 13.03
N GLU A 34 10.76 -5.50 12.22
CA GLU A 34 10.70 -5.31 10.77
C GLU A 34 9.30 -5.52 10.18
N ALA A 35 8.90 -4.60 9.30
CA ALA A 35 7.74 -4.75 8.42
C ALA A 35 8.12 -4.52 6.95
N HIS A 36 7.52 -5.29 6.05
CA HIS A 36 7.62 -5.09 4.60
C HIS A 36 6.35 -4.42 4.08
N PHE A 37 6.51 -3.36 3.30
CA PHE A 37 5.44 -2.56 2.73
C PHE A 37 5.53 -2.55 1.20
N GLU A 38 4.40 -2.79 0.54
CA GLU A 38 4.25 -2.70 -0.91
C GLU A 38 3.01 -1.86 -1.24
N GLN A 39 3.15 -0.90 -2.15
CA GLN A 39 2.06 -0.15 -2.76
C GLN A 39 1.98 -0.45 -4.25
N ALA A 40 0.76 -0.68 -4.72
CA ALA A 40 0.47 -0.74 -6.15
C ALA A 40 -0.70 0.18 -6.48
N TYR A 41 -0.71 0.71 -7.70
CA TYR A 41 -1.81 1.52 -8.21
C TYR A 41 -2.36 0.97 -9.53
N SER A 42 -3.61 1.32 -9.83
CA SER A 42 -4.28 0.97 -11.07
C SER A 42 -5.01 2.19 -11.65
N ALA A 43 -4.69 2.51 -12.90
CA ALA A 43 -5.32 3.58 -13.65
C ALA A 43 -6.51 3.12 -14.53
N ASP A 44 -6.77 1.81 -14.58
CA ASP A 44 -7.78 1.17 -15.43
C ASP A 44 -8.87 0.45 -14.62
N GLY A 45 -9.08 0.87 -13.38
CA GLY A 45 -10.15 0.33 -12.53
C GLY A 45 -9.84 -1.04 -11.93
N GLY A 46 -8.57 -1.40 -11.81
CA GLY A 46 -8.09 -2.62 -11.16
C GLY A 46 -7.82 -3.78 -12.11
N VAL A 47 -7.78 -3.53 -13.43
CA VAL A 47 -7.48 -4.56 -14.44
C VAL A 47 -5.98 -4.85 -14.45
N THR A 48 -5.17 -3.79 -14.49
CA THR A 48 -3.71 -3.86 -14.34
C THR A 48 -3.26 -3.13 -13.09
N TRP A 49 -2.16 -3.59 -12.49
CA TRP A 49 -1.58 -3.02 -11.29
C TRP A 49 -0.09 -2.82 -11.50
N GLU A 50 0.41 -1.64 -11.14
CA GLU A 50 1.83 -1.31 -11.16
C GLU A 50 2.29 -1.07 -9.72
N ASP A 51 3.30 -1.85 -9.31
CA ASP A 51 3.99 -1.62 -8.04
C ASP A 51 4.86 -0.38 -8.20
N ASN A 52 4.63 0.62 -7.37
CA ASN A 52 5.31 1.91 -7.46
C ASN A 52 6.11 2.27 -6.21
N TRP A 53 5.95 1.52 -5.12
CA TRP A 53 6.68 1.74 -3.89
C TRP A 53 6.84 0.44 -3.11
N ILE A 54 8.09 0.13 -2.75
CA ILE A 54 8.45 -1.00 -1.90
C ILE A 54 9.38 -0.46 -0.80
N ALA A 55 9.07 -0.78 0.45
CA ALA A 55 9.85 -0.36 1.60
C ALA A 55 9.99 -1.47 2.64
N VAL A 56 11.13 -1.46 3.34
CA VAL A 56 11.35 -2.23 4.55
C VAL A 56 11.46 -1.24 5.69
N ASP A 57 10.52 -1.32 6.62
CA ASP A 57 10.49 -0.48 7.81
C ASP A 57 11.22 -1.19 8.94
N THR A 58 12.15 -0.51 9.59
CA THR A 58 12.84 -0.99 10.80
C THR A 58 12.36 -0.22 12.02
N ARG A 59 11.98 -0.93 13.07
CA ARG A 59 11.61 -0.33 14.36
C ARG A 59 12.85 0.25 15.03
N LEU A 60 12.83 1.55 15.30
CA LEU A 60 13.82 2.19 16.16
C LEU A 60 13.45 1.99 17.64
N GLN A 61 14.47 1.77 18.47
CA GLN A 61 14.32 1.80 19.92
C GLN A 61 13.91 3.21 20.36
N ALA A 62 13.04 3.29 21.36
CA ALA A 62 12.73 4.57 22.01
C ALA A 62 13.99 5.08 22.74
N ALA A 63 14.24 6.39 22.66
CA ALA A 63 15.29 7.08 23.42
C ALA A 63 14.91 7.23 24.89
#